data_AF-A0A645CW15-F1
#
_entry.id   AF-A0A645CW15-F1
#
_cell.length_a   1.000
_cell.length_b   1.000
_cell.length_c   1.000
_cell.angle_alpha   90.00
_cell.angle_beta   90.00
_cell.angle_gamma   90.00
#
_symmetry.space_group_name_H-M   'P 1'
#
loop_
_entity.id
_entity.type
_entity.pdbx_description
1 polymer ?
#
loop_
_entity_poly.entity_id
_entity_poly.type
_entity_poly.pdbx_seq_one_letter_code
_entity_poly.pdbx_strand_id
1 'polypeptide(L)'
;MKEAKTIVIGSPVYWHSMSGAIRTLLDRFYGPVQQGALKGRMLFFLFQGAAPTKKMLEFGEYTMSRFAGLYGMTYLGMATNSTEAGKLSETLK
;
A
#
# COMPACT_ATOMS: atom_id res chain seq x y z
N MET A 1 10.90 -5.22 6.52
CA MET A 1 10.19 -3.95 6.84
C MET A 1 10.77 -3.21 8.04
N LYS A 2 11.26 -3.87 9.10
CA LYS A 2 11.76 -3.22 10.34
C LYS A 2 12.96 -2.28 10.16
N GLU A 3 13.74 -2.40 9.10
CA GLU A 3 14.90 -1.54 8.86
C GLU A 3 14.61 -0.41 7.86
N ALA A 4 13.46 -0.44 7.19
CA ALA A 4 13.11 0.51 6.14
C ALA A 4 12.41 1.75 6.71
N LYS A 5 12.90 2.96 6.40
CA LYS A 5 12.18 4.22 6.70
C LYS A 5 10.97 4.42 5.78
N THR A 6 11.16 4.08 4.50
CA THR A 6 10.13 4.16 3.46
C THR A 6 9.85 2.77 2.92
N ILE A 7 8.57 2.42 2.82
CA ILE A 7 8.10 1.15 2.28
C ILE A 7 7.25 1.46 1.05
N VAL A 8 7.50 0.73 -0.03
CA VAL A 8 6.66 0.77 -1.24
C VAL A 8 6.11 -0.64 -1.44
N ILE A 9 4.79 -0.79 -1.43
CA ILE A 9 4.12 -2.05 -1.76
C ILE A 9 3.54 -1.91 -3.17
N GLY A 10 3.83 -2.86 -4.04
CA GLY A 10 3.25 -2.93 -5.37
C GLY A 10 2.30 -4.11 -5.49
N SER A 11 1.17 -3.90 -6.18
CA SER A 11 0.30 -4.98 -6.62
C SER A 11 -0.21 -4.71 -8.03
N PRO A 12 -0.30 -5.74 -8.89
CA PRO A 12 -1.20 -5.67 -10.01
C PRO A 12 -2.66 -5.71 -9.52
N VAL A 13 -3.58 -5.19 -10.33
CA VAL A 13 -5.02 -5.40 -10.19
C VAL A 13 -5.38 -6.71 -10.89
N TYR A 14 -5.59 -7.77 -10.12
CA TYR A 14 -6.02 -9.08 -10.60
C TYR A 14 -7.43 -9.37 -10.14
N TRP A 15 -8.29 -9.77 -11.08
CA TRP A 15 -9.68 -10.15 -10.81
C TRP A 15 -10.38 -9.20 -9.83
N HIS A 16 -10.33 -7.90 -10.16
CA HIS A 16 -10.98 -6.83 -9.41
C HIS A 16 -10.40 -6.52 -8.01
N SER A 17 -9.21 -7.06 -7.68
CA SER A 17 -8.55 -6.83 -6.38
C SER A 17 -7.02 -6.83 -6.48
N MET A 18 -6.35 -6.76 -5.34
CA MET A 18 -4.90 -6.94 -5.21
C MET A 18 -4.49 -8.40 -5.43
N SER A 19 -3.22 -8.62 -5.76
CA SER A 19 -2.65 -9.95 -5.95
C SER A 19 -2.76 -10.78 -4.67
N GLY A 20 -2.87 -12.10 -4.83
CA GLY A 20 -2.90 -13.03 -3.71
C GLY A 20 -1.66 -12.96 -2.81
N ALA A 21 -0.49 -12.58 -3.37
CA ALA A 21 0.73 -12.40 -2.60
C ALA A 21 0.61 -11.22 -1.61
N ILE A 22 0.12 -10.07 -2.06
CA ILE A 22 -0.12 -8.94 -1.17
C ILE A 22 -1.22 -9.29 -0.17
N ARG A 23 -2.30 -9.95 -0.61
CA ARG A 23 -3.35 -10.35 0.33
C ARG A 23 -2.83 -11.28 1.44
N THR A 24 -2.02 -12.26 1.07
CA THR A 24 -1.37 -13.18 2.01
C THR A 24 -0.46 -12.44 2.98
N LEU A 25 0.32 -11.46 2.51
CA LEU A 25 1.13 -10.62 3.37
C LEU A 25 0.28 -9.87 4.41
N LEU A 26 -0.80 -9.21 3.98
CA LEU A 26 -1.71 -8.49 4.89
C LEU A 26 -2.34 -9.44 5.92
N ASP A 27 -2.79 -10.61 5.48
CA ASP A 27 -3.43 -11.62 6.34
C ASP A 27 -2.44 -12.27 7.33
N ARG A 28 -1.13 -12.29 7.02
CA ARG A 28 -0.06 -12.79 7.91
C ARG A 28 0.50 -11.77 8.87
N PHE A 29 0.18 -10.49 8.68
CA PHE A 29 0.46 -9.47 9.68
C PHE A 29 -0.46 -9.61 10.91
N TYR A 30 -1.72 -10.00 10.71
CA TYR A 30 -2.67 -10.21 11.81
C TYR A 30 -2.22 -11.33 12.74
N GLY A 31 -1.96 -10.97 14.00
CA GLY A 31 -1.50 -11.88 15.06
C GLY A 31 0.00 -11.72 15.32
N PRO A 32 0.89 -12.15 14.40
CA PRO A 32 2.34 -12.09 14.61
C PRO A 32 2.93 -10.68 14.70
N VAL A 33 2.30 -9.66 14.10
CA VAL A 33 2.79 -8.28 14.12
C VAL A 33 1.89 -7.44 15.03
N GLN A 34 2.49 -6.83 16.06
CA GLN A 34 1.76 -5.93 16.95
C GLN A 34 1.27 -4.69 16.21
N GLN A 35 0.08 -4.19 16.57
CA GLN A 35 -0.39 -2.89 16.10
C GLN A 35 0.63 -1.80 16.44
N GLY A 36 0.84 -0.86 15.51
CA GLY A 36 1.87 0.18 15.67
C GLY A 36 3.33 -0.29 15.55
N ALA A 37 3.62 -1.57 15.29
CA ALA A 37 5.00 -2.08 15.21
C ALA A 37 5.86 -1.43 14.10
N LEU A 38 5.23 -0.72 13.17
CA LEU A 38 5.88 0.01 12.08
C LEU A 38 5.76 1.53 12.24
N LYS A 39 5.53 2.03 13.47
CA LYS A 39 5.43 3.45 13.77
C LYS A 39 6.62 4.26 13.23
N GLY A 40 6.31 5.42 12.64
CA GLY A 40 7.31 6.36 12.12
C GLY A 40 7.83 6.02 10.72
N ARG A 41 7.32 4.94 10.10
CA ARG A 41 7.63 4.60 8.70
C ARG A 41 6.59 5.18 7.76
N MET A 42 7.00 5.37 6.52
CA MET A 42 6.14 5.86 5.44
C MET A 42 5.77 4.71 4.51
N LEU A 43 4.52 4.71 4.01
CA LEU A 43 4.03 3.71 3.07
C LEU A 43 3.47 4.38 1.81
N PHE A 44 3.93 3.91 0.65
CA PHE A 44 3.30 4.14 -0.65
C PHE A 44 2.72 2.85 -1.21
N PHE A 45 1.69 2.98 -2.03
CA PHE A 45 1.10 1.85 -2.75
C PHE A 45 1.16 2.07 -4.27
N LEU A 46 1.62 1.07 -5.01
CA LEU A 46 1.56 1.06 -6.48
C LEU A 46 0.52 0.04 -6.90
N PHE A 47 -0.53 0.49 -7.60
CA PHE A 47 -1.66 -0.37 -7.96
C PHE A 47 -2.06 -0.17 -9.41
N GLN A 48 -1.65 -1.12 -10.25
CA GLN A 48 -1.78 -1.00 -11.70
C GLN A 48 -2.46 -2.23 -12.31
N GLY A 49 -3.32 -2.01 -13.30
CA GLY A 49 -3.90 -3.07 -14.13
C GLY A 49 -4.21 -2.55 -15.53
N ALA A 50 -4.66 -3.42 -16.43
CA ALA A 50 -4.98 -3.04 -17.81
C ALA A 50 -6.16 -2.07 -17.90
N ALA A 51 -7.24 -2.32 -17.15
CA ALA A 51 -8.45 -1.49 -17.13
C ALA A 51 -9.19 -1.56 -15.79
N PRO A 52 -8.55 -1.19 -14.66
CA PRO A 52 -9.23 -1.16 -13.37
C PRO A 52 -10.31 -0.08 -13.38
N THR A 53 -11.48 -0.40 -12.84
CA THR A 53 -12.51 0.61 -12.58
C THR A 53 -12.08 1.50 -11.42
N LYS A 54 -12.64 2.72 -11.36
CA LYS A 54 -12.43 3.64 -10.24
C LYS A 54 -12.70 2.98 -8.88
N LYS A 55 -13.79 2.22 -8.78
CA LYS A 55 -14.19 1.52 -7.55
C LYS A 55 -13.15 0.48 -7.09
N MET A 56 -12.50 -0.21 -8.02
CA MET A 56 -11.43 -1.17 -7.70
C MET A 56 -10.22 -0.46 -7.09
N LEU A 57 -9.85 0.70 -7.66
CA LEU A 57 -8.75 1.52 -7.15
C LEU A 57 -9.07 2.11 -5.78
N GLU A 58 -10.29 2.65 -5.59
CA GLU A 58 -10.76 3.17 -4.30
C GLU A 58 -10.74 2.10 -3.19
N PHE A 59 -11.08 0.85 -3.50
CA PHE A 59 -10.96 -0.25 -2.53
C PHE A 59 -9.51 -0.62 -2.21
N GLY A 60 -8.61 -0.58 -3.19
CA GLY A 60 -7.17 -0.77 -2.98
C GLY A 60 -6.60 0.30 -2.05
N GLU A 61 -6.90 1.56 -2.36
CA GLU A 61 -6.52 2.74 -1.57
C GLU A 61 -7.04 2.65 -0.13
N TYR A 62 -8.33 2.36 0.04
CA TYR A 62 -8.93 2.16 1.35
C TYR A 62 -8.21 1.06 2.13
N THR A 63 -8.02 -0.12 1.53
CA THR A 63 -7.38 -1.26 2.20
C THR A 63 -5.97 -0.92 2.68
N MET A 64 -5.15 -0.29 1.84
CA MET A 64 -3.77 0.03 2.18
C MET A 64 -3.65 1.16 3.19
N SER A 65 -4.55 2.15 3.15
CA SER A 65 -4.62 3.19 4.19
C SER A 65 -4.97 2.60 5.56
N ARG A 66 -5.89 1.63 5.63
CA ARG A 66 -6.24 0.92 6.87
C ARG A 66 -5.09 0.08 7.39
N PHE A 67 -4.41 -0.65 6.50
CA PHE A 67 -3.22 -1.42 6.87
C PHE A 67 -2.11 -0.52 7.43
N ALA A 68 -1.81 0.60 6.76
CA ALA A 68 -0.83 1.57 7.23
C ALA A 68 -1.19 2.09 8.64
N GLY A 69 -2.42 2.54 8.83
CA GLY A 69 -2.89 3.05 10.11
C GLY A 69 -2.80 2.02 11.24
N LEU A 70 -3.23 0.78 10.98
CA LEU A 70 -3.20 -0.29 11.98
C LEU A 70 -1.77 -0.59 12.48
N TYR A 71 -0.79 -0.54 11.59
CA TYR A 71 0.61 -0.79 11.94
C TYR A 71 1.43 0.48 12.21
N GLY A 72 0.78 1.64 12.30
CA GLY A 72 1.37 2.91 12.74
C GLY A 72 2.16 3.67 11.68
N MET A 73 2.04 3.28 10.40
CA MET A 73 2.73 3.95 9.30
C MET A 73 1.98 5.20 8.84
N THR A 74 2.71 6.18 8.34
CA THR A 74 2.15 7.30 7.59
C THR A 74 1.88 6.85 6.16
N TYR A 75 0.62 6.77 5.77
CA TYR A 75 0.25 6.46 4.39
C TYR A 75 0.35 7.72 3.52
N LEU A 76 1.15 7.65 2.46
CA LEU A 76 1.41 8.78 1.57
C LEU A 76 0.63 8.71 0.26
N GLY A 77 -0.14 7.63 0.06
CA GLY A 77 -1.07 7.48 -1.06
C GLY A 77 -0.70 6.38 -2.05
N MET A 78 -1.55 6.26 -3.08
CA MET A 78 -1.41 5.29 -4.16
C MET A 78 -1.13 5.96 -5.50
N ALA A 79 -0.31 5.31 -6.32
CA ALA A 79 -0.12 5.64 -7.73
C ALA A 79 -0.49 4.45 -8.62
N THR A 80 -1.03 4.75 -9.79
CA THR A 80 -1.46 3.77 -10.80
C THR A 80 -0.58 3.77 -12.05
N ASN A 81 0.32 4.76 -12.16
CA ASN A 81 1.24 4.95 -13.27
C ASN A 81 2.50 5.71 -12.81
N SER A 82 3.50 5.80 -13.70
CA SER A 82 4.78 6.44 -13.41
C SER A 82 4.66 7.94 -13.15
N THR A 83 3.74 8.65 -13.81
CA THR A 83 3.52 10.08 -13.59
C THR A 83 3.00 10.37 -12.19
N GLU A 84 2.01 9.60 -11.73
CA GLU A 84 1.49 9.69 -10.36
C GLU A 84 2.54 9.31 -9.32
N ALA A 85 3.32 8.24 -9.59
CA ALA A 85 4.41 7.84 -8.71
C ALA A 85 5.48 8.93 -8.58
N GLY A 86 5.80 9.63 -9.68
CA GLY A 86 6.70 10.77 -9.68
C GLY A 86 6.20 11.89 -8.78
N LYS A 87 4.91 12.25 -8.88
CA LYS A 87 4.29 13.26 -8.00
C LYS A 87 4.32 12.86 -6.53
N LEU A 88 3.98 11.60 -6.22
CA LEU A 88 4.05 11.10 -4.85
C LEU A 88 5.47 11.13 -4.28
N SER A 89 6.48 10.86 -5.11
CA SER A 89 7.88 10.86 -4.68
C SER A 89 8.36 12.24 -4.19
N GLU A 90 7.73 13.33 -4.64
CA GLU A 90 8.07 14.69 -4.19
C GLU A 90 7.78 14.91 -2.70
N THR A 91 6.88 14.12 -2.12
CA THR A 91 6.57 14.15 -0.67
C THR A 91 7.68 13.57 0.21
N LEU A 92 8.71 12.95 -0.40
CA LEU A 92 9.89 12.44 0.30
C LEU A 92 10.98 13.49 0.53
N LYS A 93 10.84 14.68 -0.08
CA LYS A 93 11.76 15.82 0.10
C LYS A 93 11.54 16.46 1.46
#